data_AF-A6Q301-F1
#
_entry.id   AF-A6Q301-F1
#
_cell.length_a   1.000
_cell.length_b   1.000
_cell.length_c   1.000
_cell.angle_alpha   90.00
_cell.angle_beta   90.00
_cell.angle_gamma   90.00
#
_symmetry.space_group_name_H-M   'P 1'
#
loop_
_entity.id
_entity.type
_entity.pdbx_description
1 polymer ?
#
loop_
_entity_poly.entity_id
_entity_poly.type
_entity_poly.pdbx_seq_one_letter_code
_entity_poly.pdbx_strand_id
1 'polypeptide(L)'
;MTSQVKKILDIFAKKEFLKENDLYFIGGTALSYYLNHRISEDIDFISSVPLNHRLIKKEMLSLNAKFIEDENASRLRIAGDIAQNIHSTIIDKENLFNFVKNMSEPIDDETVYLKENSNKYLLFEDLKETLIKTIKGLCKGK
;
A
#
# COMPACT_ATOMS: atom_id res chain seq x y z
N MET A 1 1.62 -13.06 -5.98
CA MET A 1 1.35 -13.83 -4.74
C MET A 1 2.28 -15.03 -4.64
N THR A 2 2.89 -15.27 -3.47
CA THR A 2 3.81 -16.41 -3.29
C THR A 2 3.09 -17.76 -3.28
N SER A 3 3.84 -18.85 -3.49
CA SER A 3 3.29 -20.21 -3.43
C SER A 3 2.81 -20.61 -2.03
N GLN A 4 3.42 -20.04 -0.98
CA GLN A 4 3.00 -20.27 0.41
C GLN A 4 1.67 -19.58 0.71
N VAL A 5 1.52 -18.31 0.31
CA VAL A 5 0.28 -17.54 0.47
C VAL A 5 -0.88 -18.22 -0.27
N LYS A 6 -0.65 -18.73 -1.49
CA LYS A 6 -1.65 -19.52 -2.24
C LYS A 6 -2.16 -20.74 -1.46
N LYS A 7 -1.25 -21.51 -0.84
CA LYS A 7 -1.63 -22.68 -0.03
C LYS A 7 -2.45 -22.28 1.19
N ILE A 8 -2.10 -21.17 1.85
CA ILE A 8 -2.87 -20.64 2.98
C ILE A 8 -4.27 -20.22 2.52
N LEU A 9 -4.38 -19.52 1.40
CA LEU A 9 -5.66 -19.14 0.80
C LEU A 9 -6.55 -20.35 0.49
N ASP A 10 -5.99 -21.44 -0.04
CA ASP A 10 -6.75 -22.67 -0.30
C ASP A 10 -7.29 -23.33 0.98
N ILE A 11 -6.58 -23.21 2.10
CA ILE A 11 -7.05 -23.67 3.41
C ILE A 11 -8.13 -22.72 3.94
N PHE A 12 -7.88 -21.42 3.83
CA PHE A 12 -8.80 -20.36 4.25
C PHE A 12 -10.14 -20.52 3.53
N ALA A 13 -10.16 -20.58 2.20
CA ALA A 13 -11.37 -20.64 1.37
C ALA A 13 -12.31 -21.83 1.68
N LYS A 14 -11.80 -22.89 2.34
CA LYS A 14 -12.60 -24.04 2.78
C LYS A 14 -13.36 -23.79 4.09
N LYS A 15 -13.01 -22.75 4.83
CA LYS A 15 -13.62 -22.40 6.11
C LYS A 15 -15.00 -21.77 5.91
N GLU A 16 -15.97 -22.24 6.68
CA GLU A 16 -17.37 -21.83 6.58
C GLU A 16 -17.55 -20.33 6.88
N PHE A 17 -16.80 -19.80 7.85
CA PHE A 17 -16.89 -18.38 8.21
C PHE A 17 -16.52 -17.44 7.05
N LEU A 18 -15.67 -17.83 6.09
CA LEU A 18 -15.36 -16.96 4.93
C LEU A 18 -16.52 -16.95 3.91
N LYS A 19 -17.27 -18.05 3.83
CA LYS A 19 -18.40 -18.19 2.89
C LYS A 19 -19.60 -17.35 3.32
N GLU A 20 -19.70 -17.06 4.61
CA GLU A 20 -20.82 -16.30 5.19
C GLU A 20 -20.58 -14.78 5.25
N ASN A 21 -19.36 -14.31 5.03
CA ASN A 21 -18.96 -12.93 5.34
C ASN A 21 -18.51 -12.10 4.13
N ASP A 22 -18.98 -12.41 2.90
CA ASP A 22 -18.75 -11.63 1.67
C ASP A 22 -17.42 -10.86 1.65
N LEU A 23 -16.32 -11.61 1.48
CA LEU A 23 -14.97 -11.09 1.57
C LEU A 23 -14.40 -10.71 0.22
N TYR A 24 -13.76 -9.55 0.17
CA TYR A 24 -13.12 -9.01 -1.02
C TYR A 24 -11.65 -8.74 -0.73
N PHE A 25 -10.76 -9.17 -1.62
CA PHE A 25 -9.36 -8.77 -1.53
C PHE A 25 -9.20 -7.28 -1.73
N ILE A 26 -8.31 -6.67 -0.95
CA ILE A 26 -7.93 -5.25 -1.07
C ILE A 26 -6.40 -5.13 -1.09
N GLY A 27 -5.90 -3.89 -1.13
CA GLY A 27 -4.46 -3.61 -0.99
C GLY A 27 -3.58 -4.33 -2.00
N GLY A 28 -2.37 -4.69 -1.57
CA GLY A 28 -1.41 -5.45 -2.37
C GLY A 28 -1.95 -6.80 -2.82
N THR A 29 -2.79 -7.41 -1.98
CA THR A 29 -3.41 -8.71 -2.25
C THR A 29 -4.30 -8.68 -3.49
N ALA A 30 -5.16 -7.66 -3.62
CA ALA A 30 -6.03 -7.50 -4.80
C ALA A 30 -5.22 -7.31 -6.10
N LEU A 31 -4.19 -6.44 -6.05
CA LEU A 31 -3.33 -6.17 -7.20
C LEU A 31 -2.55 -7.43 -7.63
N SER A 32 -2.06 -8.18 -6.66
CA SER A 32 -1.37 -9.46 -6.87
C SER A 32 -2.30 -10.54 -7.43
N TYR A 33 -3.52 -10.67 -6.89
CA TYR A 33 -4.44 -11.75 -7.27
C TYR A 33 -5.15 -11.50 -8.61
N TYR A 34 -5.72 -10.32 -8.81
CA TYR A 34 -6.54 -10.04 -9.99
C TYR A 34 -5.73 -9.55 -11.20
N LEU A 35 -4.65 -8.82 -10.97
CA LEU A 35 -3.87 -8.18 -12.03
C LEU A 35 -2.51 -8.84 -12.27
N ASN A 36 -2.13 -9.81 -11.43
CA ASN A 36 -0.78 -10.39 -11.42
C ASN A 36 0.31 -9.31 -11.42
N HIS A 37 0.03 -8.18 -10.75
CA HIS A 37 0.84 -6.98 -10.87
C HIS A 37 2.11 -7.02 -10.02
N ARG A 38 1.99 -7.55 -8.80
CA ARG A 38 3.09 -7.67 -7.84
C ARG A 38 3.00 -8.98 -7.05
N ILE A 39 4.06 -9.30 -6.32
CA ILE A 39 4.01 -10.35 -5.31
C ILE A 39 3.44 -9.74 -4.04
N SER A 40 2.38 -10.35 -3.48
CA SER A 40 1.93 -10.11 -2.10
C SER A 40 2.45 -11.25 -1.24
N GLU A 41 3.03 -10.90 -0.09
CA GLU A 41 3.49 -11.83 0.94
C GLU A 41 2.45 -12.05 2.06
N ASP A 42 1.51 -11.13 2.19
CA ASP A 42 0.37 -11.13 3.09
C ASP A 42 -0.97 -11.27 2.34
N ILE A 43 -2.07 -11.27 3.11
CA ILE A 43 -3.45 -11.35 2.62
C ILE A 43 -4.28 -10.27 3.30
N ASP A 44 -4.70 -9.27 2.52
CA ASP A 44 -5.62 -8.22 2.93
C ASP A 44 -7.02 -8.49 2.37
N PHE A 45 -8.02 -8.37 3.23
CA PHE A 45 -9.42 -8.45 2.83
C PHE A 45 -10.29 -7.46 3.59
N ILE A 46 -11.40 -7.10 2.96
CA ILE A 46 -12.50 -6.36 3.57
C ILE A 46 -13.78 -7.18 3.46
N SER A 47 -14.70 -6.92 4.37
CA SER A 47 -16.05 -7.47 4.35
C SER A 47 -17.06 -6.36 4.08
N SER A 48 -18.12 -6.66 3.35
CA SER A 48 -19.28 -5.76 3.23
C SER A 48 -20.06 -5.64 4.54
N VAL A 49 -19.88 -6.59 5.46
CA VAL A 49 -20.55 -6.65 6.77
C VAL A 49 -19.55 -6.63 7.93
N PRO A 50 -19.92 -6.10 9.11
CA PRO A 50 -19.06 -6.16 10.29
C PRO A 50 -18.66 -7.59 10.64
N LEU A 51 -17.36 -7.84 10.67
CA LEU A 51 -16.82 -9.16 10.98
C LEU A 51 -16.87 -9.45 12.48
N ASN A 52 -17.28 -10.66 12.85
CA ASN A 52 -17.20 -11.13 14.22
C ASN A 52 -15.74 -11.46 14.59
N HIS A 53 -15.03 -10.46 15.10
CA HIS A 53 -13.60 -10.58 15.48
C HIS A 53 -13.33 -11.76 16.43
N ARG A 54 -14.28 -12.13 17.30
CA ARG A 54 -14.13 -13.23 18.24
C ARG A 54 -14.16 -14.58 17.53
N LEU A 55 -15.05 -14.74 16.54
CA LEU A 55 -15.12 -15.93 15.70
C LEU A 55 -13.85 -16.05 14.84
N ILE A 56 -13.44 -14.95 14.19
CA ILE A 56 -12.21 -14.93 13.38
C ILE A 56 -11.01 -15.34 14.23
N LYS A 57 -10.83 -14.72 15.40
CA LYS A 57 -9.73 -15.06 16.32
C LYS A 57 -9.74 -16.55 16.69
N LYS A 58 -10.92 -17.11 16.99
CA LYS A 58 -11.07 -18.55 17.30
C LYS A 58 -10.67 -19.43 16.11
N GLU A 59 -11.16 -19.12 14.91
CA GLU A 59 -10.84 -19.88 13.69
C GLU A 59 -9.35 -19.80 13.34
N MET A 60 -8.75 -18.62 13.44
CA MET A 60 -7.32 -18.42 13.20
C MET A 60 -6.47 -19.20 14.21
N LEU A 61 -6.82 -19.17 15.49
CA LEU A 61 -6.14 -19.97 16.51
C LEU A 61 -6.27 -21.48 16.24
N SER A 62 -7.39 -21.94 15.68
CA SER A 62 -7.55 -23.36 15.27
C SER A 62 -6.60 -23.79 14.15
N LEU A 63 -6.06 -22.82 13.40
CA LEU A 63 -5.07 -23.02 12.34
C LEU A 63 -3.63 -22.81 12.86
N ASN A 64 -3.42 -22.80 14.18
CA ASN A 64 -2.16 -22.46 14.83
C ASN A 64 -1.63 -21.04 14.47
N ALA A 65 -2.50 -20.13 14.04
CA ALA A 65 -2.09 -18.75 13.83
C ALA A 65 -1.82 -18.06 15.17
N LYS A 66 -0.86 -17.14 15.17
CA LYS A 66 -0.55 -16.29 16.33
C LYS A 66 -1.22 -14.94 16.13
N PHE A 67 -1.98 -14.50 17.14
CA PHE A 67 -2.47 -13.12 17.18
C PHE A 67 -1.29 -12.19 17.50
N ILE A 68 -1.10 -11.18 16.65
CA ILE A 68 -0.14 -10.10 16.85
C ILE A 68 -0.96 -8.87 17.23
N GLU A 69 -0.73 -8.35 18.43
CA GLU A 69 -1.38 -7.13 18.88
C GLU A 69 -0.69 -5.94 18.22
N ASP A 70 -1.47 -5.08 17.57
CA ASP A 70 -0.94 -3.86 16.98
C ASP A 70 -0.86 -2.78 18.06
N GLU A 71 0.37 -2.45 18.49
CA GLU A 71 0.65 -1.39 19.45
C GLU A 71 0.12 -0.01 19.00
N ASN A 72 -0.20 0.14 17.70
CA ASN A 72 -0.70 1.36 17.08
C ASN A 72 -2.18 1.31 16.65
N ALA A 73 -2.93 0.25 16.99
CA ALA A 73 -4.32 0.03 16.54
C ALA A 73 -5.30 1.19 16.82
N SER A 74 -4.94 2.12 17.73
CA SER A 74 -5.75 3.26 18.14
C SER A 74 -5.31 4.62 17.58
N ARG A 75 -4.29 4.69 16.70
CA ARG A 75 -3.71 5.95 16.27
C ARG A 75 -4.13 6.35 14.86
N LEU A 76 -5.40 6.68 14.66
CA LEU A 76 -5.68 7.82 13.78
C LEU A 76 -5.31 9.10 14.55
N ARG A 77 -4.00 9.35 14.69
CA ARG A 77 -3.51 10.65 15.13
C ARG A 77 -3.61 11.59 13.93
N ILE A 78 -4.76 12.23 13.76
CA ILE A 78 -4.79 13.58 13.17
C ILE A 78 -4.25 14.54 14.24
N ALA A 79 -3.00 14.34 14.64
CA ALA A 79 -2.33 15.16 15.63
C ALA A 79 -1.12 15.79 14.94
N GLY A 80 -1.31 17.01 14.45
CA GLY A 80 -0.31 18.10 14.46
C GLY A 80 0.98 17.97 13.67
N ASP A 81 1.43 16.78 13.28
CA ASP A 81 2.82 16.56 12.84
C ASP A 81 3.01 16.59 11.33
N ILE A 82 1.93 16.54 10.53
CA ILE A 82 2.02 16.73 9.07
C ILE A 82 2.57 18.14 8.75
N ALA A 83 2.36 19.12 9.63
CA ALA A 83 2.91 20.46 9.46
C ALA A 83 4.36 20.62 9.97
N GLN A 84 4.84 19.75 10.88
CA GLN A 84 6.18 19.91 11.47
C GLN A 84 7.32 19.33 10.63
N ASN A 85 7.00 18.44 9.69
CA ASN A 85 7.96 17.87 8.73
C ASN A 85 7.81 18.43 7.31
N ILE A 86 7.25 19.63 7.14
CA ILE A 86 7.56 20.39 5.93
C ILE A 86 9.05 20.68 6.04
N HIS A 87 9.86 19.99 5.24
CA HIS A 87 11.30 20.23 5.16
C HIS A 87 11.50 21.73 5.00
N SER A 88 11.91 22.42 6.07
CA SER A 88 12.13 23.88 6.12
C SER A 88 13.24 24.33 5.15
N THR A 89 13.81 23.37 4.44
CA THR A 89 14.89 23.45 3.47
C THR A 89 14.39 23.67 2.03
N ILE A 90 13.11 23.48 1.71
CA ILE A 90 12.58 23.77 0.37
C ILE A 90 12.02 25.20 0.37
N ILE A 91 12.94 26.17 0.32
CA ILE A 91 12.60 27.60 0.32
C ILE A 91 12.63 28.22 -1.07
N ASP A 92 13.24 27.52 -2.03
CA ASP A 92 13.32 27.97 -3.42
C ASP A 92 13.27 26.79 -4.41
N LYS A 93 13.26 27.17 -5.69
CA LYS A 93 13.16 26.24 -6.81
C LYS A 93 14.38 25.34 -6.96
N GLU A 94 15.57 25.83 -6.62
CA GLU A 94 16.81 25.05 -6.73
C GLU A 94 16.86 23.99 -5.64
N ASN A 95 16.45 24.34 -4.42
CA ASN A 95 16.28 23.41 -3.32
C ASN A 95 15.25 22.33 -3.66
N LEU A 96 14.11 22.70 -4.25
CA LEU A 96 13.11 21.75 -4.73
C LEU A 96 13.67 20.82 -5.81
N PHE A 97 14.40 21.36 -6.79
CA PHE A 97 15.03 20.57 -7.84
C PHE A 97 16.04 19.56 -7.27
N ASN A 98 16.91 20.00 -6.38
CA ASN A 98 17.93 19.13 -5.77
C ASN A 98 17.29 18.08 -4.86
N PHE A 99 16.24 18.43 -4.12
CA PHE A 99 15.47 17.49 -3.32
C PHE A 99 14.88 16.37 -4.18
N VAL A 100 14.11 16.71 -5.23
CA VAL A 100 13.51 15.70 -6.14
C VAL A 100 14.57 14.88 -6.86
N LYS A 101 15.68 15.51 -7.29
CA LYS A 101 16.78 14.80 -7.96
C LYS A 101 17.42 13.74 -7.06
N ASN A 102 17.57 14.04 -5.78
CA ASN A 102 18.22 13.16 -4.81
C ASN A 102 17.24 12.16 -4.16
N MET A 103 15.94 12.25 -4.43
CA MET A 103 15.00 11.22 -3.98
C MET A 103 15.38 9.87 -4.59
N SER A 104 15.41 8.86 -3.74
CA SER A 104 15.48 7.47 -4.13
C SER A 104 14.36 6.73 -3.42
N GLU A 105 13.74 5.82 -4.12
CA GLU A 105 12.82 4.89 -3.50
C GLU A 105 13.53 3.56 -3.24
N PRO A 106 13.30 2.90 -2.09
CA PRO A 106 13.71 1.52 -1.93
C PRO A 106 13.18 0.69 -3.10
N ILE A 107 13.97 -0.28 -3.58
CA ILE A 107 13.46 -1.29 -4.51
C ILE A 107 12.55 -2.21 -3.67
N ASP A 108 11.30 -1.78 -3.56
CA ASP A 108 10.24 -2.47 -2.85
C ASP A 108 9.21 -2.91 -3.90
N ASP A 109 8.94 -4.22 -3.98
CA ASP A 109 7.94 -4.77 -4.91
C ASP A 109 6.50 -4.46 -4.45
N GLU A 110 6.36 -3.79 -3.31
CA GLU A 110 5.11 -3.32 -2.75
C GLU A 110 4.62 -1.99 -3.32
N THR A 111 5.54 -1.12 -3.75
CA THR A 111 5.19 0.26 -4.12
C THR A 111 4.74 0.36 -5.57
N VAL A 112 3.56 0.94 -5.78
CA VAL A 112 2.92 1.01 -7.09
C VAL A 112 2.45 2.42 -7.38
N TYR A 113 2.82 2.94 -8.56
CA TYR A 113 2.31 4.20 -9.08
C TYR A 113 1.37 3.95 -10.24
N LEU A 114 0.10 4.33 -10.04
CA LEU A 114 -0.94 4.22 -11.04
C LEU A 114 -1.30 5.60 -11.56
N LYS A 115 -1.53 5.69 -12.87
CA LYS A 115 -2.13 6.88 -13.44
C LYS A 115 -3.65 6.79 -13.30
N GLU A 116 -4.27 7.74 -12.61
CA GLU A 116 -5.70 7.73 -12.25
C GLU A 116 -6.66 7.36 -13.40
N ASN A 117 -6.33 7.78 -14.63
CA ASN A 117 -7.18 7.59 -15.81
C ASN A 117 -6.63 6.55 -16.80
N SER A 118 -5.73 5.65 -16.36
CA SER A 118 -5.27 4.55 -17.22
C SER A 118 -4.77 3.37 -16.41
N ASN A 119 -4.94 2.16 -16.94
CA ASN A 119 -4.34 0.95 -16.38
C ASN A 119 -2.82 0.86 -16.63
N LYS A 120 -2.15 2.01 -16.77
CA LYS A 120 -0.73 2.10 -17.07
C LYS A 120 0.05 2.36 -15.78
N TYR A 121 1.00 1.48 -15.54
CA TYR A 121 1.98 1.60 -14.47
C TYR A 121 2.97 2.72 -14.78
N LEU A 122 3.35 3.45 -13.75
CA LEU A 122 4.41 4.45 -13.80
C LEU A 122 5.56 3.94 -12.94
N LEU A 123 6.78 4.09 -13.43
CA LEU A 123 7.95 3.90 -12.61
C LEU A 123 8.20 5.17 -11.80
N PHE A 124 8.73 5.02 -10.58
CA PHE A 124 9.15 6.14 -9.76
C PHE A 124 10.09 7.09 -10.52
N GLU A 125 11.05 6.53 -11.26
CA GLU A 125 11.98 7.32 -12.06
C GLU A 125 11.28 8.08 -13.21
N ASP A 126 10.24 7.52 -13.83
CA ASP A 126 9.45 8.23 -14.85
C ASP A 126 8.72 9.44 -14.25
N LEU A 127 8.15 9.26 -13.05
CA LEU A 127 7.49 10.32 -12.30
C LEU A 127 8.47 11.41 -11.89
N LYS A 128 9.62 11.01 -11.34
CA LYS A 128 10.70 11.89 -10.91
C LYS A 128 11.26 12.69 -12.09
N GLU A 129 11.49 12.07 -13.23
CA GLU A 129 11.90 12.76 -14.45
C GLU A 129 10.85 13.77 -14.94
N THR A 130 9.58 13.37 -14.93
CA THR A 130 8.46 14.23 -15.36
C THR A 130 8.35 15.46 -14.46
N LEU A 131 8.51 15.28 -13.16
CA LEU A 131 8.52 16.36 -12.19
C LEU A 131 9.74 17.28 -12.39
N ILE A 132 10.93 16.72 -12.59
CA ILE A 132 12.15 17.47 -12.92
C ILE A 132 11.96 18.33 -14.18
N LYS A 133 11.38 17.75 -15.24
CA LYS A 133 11.09 18.46 -16.50
C LYS A 133 10.10 19.60 -16.26
N THR A 134 9.07 19.39 -15.45
CA THR A 134 8.08 20.41 -15.08
C THR A 134 8.73 21.55 -14.29
N ILE A 135 9.54 21.24 -13.27
CA ILE A 135 10.28 22.23 -12.49
C ILE A 135 11.17 23.07 -13.43
N LYS A 136 11.94 22.44 -14.33
CA LYS A 136 12.77 23.15 -15.31
C LYS A 136 11.95 23.96 -16.31
N GLY A 137 10.82 23.44 -16.78
CA GLY A 137 9.92 24.10 -17.73
C GLY A 137 9.30 25.38 -17.17
N LEU A 138 8.97 25.38 -15.87
CA LEU A 138 8.56 26.57 -15.13
C LEU A 138 9.66 27.67 -15.07
N CYS A 139 10.91 27.42 -15.52
CA CYS A 139 11.95 28.45 -15.62
C CYS A 139 11.83 29.29 -16.89
N LYS A 140 11.06 28.87 -17.91
CA LYS A 140 10.96 29.57 -19.20
C LYS A 140 9.93 30.70 -19.23
N GLY A 141 9.55 31.22 -18.07
CA GLY A 141 8.63 32.36 -17.96
C GLY A 141 9.20 33.40 -17.01
N LYS A 142 10.04 34.30 -17.55
CA LYS A 142 10.23 35.69 -17.16
C LYS A 142 11.07 36.37 -18.23
#